data_AF-A0A920ILG8-F1
#
_entry.id   AF-A0A920ILG8-F1
#
_cell.length_a   1.000
_cell.length_b   1.000
_cell.length_c   1.000
_cell.angle_alpha   90.00
_cell.angle_beta   90.00
_cell.angle_gamma   90.00
#
_symmetry.space_group_name_H-M   'P 1'
#
loop_
_entity.id
_entity.type
_entity.pdbx_description
1 polymer ?
#
loop_
_entity_poly.entity_id
_entity_poly.type
_entity_poly.pdbx_seq_one_letter_code
_entity_poly.pdbx_strand_id
1 'polypeptide(L)'
;MEYNALVTTEDNKSFINSIEKRDISTLPDNDTLVKVKFSSLNYKDALSASGNKGVTRNYPHTPGIDAAGIMRKLQAKIFKLEMR
;
A
#
# COMPACT_ATOMS: atom_id res chain seq x y z
N MET A 1 -9.89 4.31 -11.74
CA MET A 1 -10.77 3.88 -10.62
C MET A 1 -10.08 4.34 -9.35
N GLU A 2 -10.77 4.97 -8.40
CA GLU A 2 -10.12 5.57 -7.24
C GLU A 2 -10.21 4.71 -5.97
N TYR A 3 -9.24 4.86 -5.08
CA TYR A 3 -9.22 4.27 -3.74
C TYR A 3 -8.60 5.24 -2.72
N ASN A 4 -8.92 5.07 -1.43
CA ASN A 4 -8.29 5.82 -0.35
C ASN A 4 -7.02 5.10 0.11
N ALA A 5 -5.95 5.85 0.35
CA ALA A 5 -4.69 5.35 0.88
C ALA A 5 -4.16 6.27 1.98
N LEU A 6 -3.52 5.69 3.00
CA LEU A 6 -2.64 6.46 3.87
C LEU A 6 -1.34 6.74 3.12
N VAL A 7 -0.99 8.01 3.00
CA VAL A 7 0.20 8.46 2.28
C VAL A 7 1.07 9.28 3.22
N THR A 8 2.34 8.90 3.30
CA THR A 8 3.40 9.63 3.99
C THR A 8 4.20 10.42 2.94
N THR A 9 4.31 11.73 3.14
CA THR A 9 5.16 12.63 2.33
C THR A 9 6.30 13.19 3.18
N GLU A 10 7.44 13.50 2.55
CA GLU A 10 8.56 14.21 3.17
C GLU A 10 8.51 15.68 2.74
N ASP A 11 8.39 16.59 3.70
CA ASP A 11 8.45 18.05 3.49
C ASP A 11 9.45 18.66 4.46
N ASN A 12 10.52 19.29 3.95
CA ASN A 12 11.53 19.96 4.76
C ASN A 12 12.06 19.15 5.96
N LYS A 13 12.32 17.84 5.76
CA LYS A 13 12.72 16.84 6.80
C LYS A 13 11.63 16.46 7.81
N SER A 14 10.41 16.97 7.64
CA SER A 14 9.23 16.54 8.38
C SER A 14 8.46 15.50 7.57
N PHE A 15 7.72 14.64 8.25
CA PHE A 15 6.92 13.58 7.61
C PHE A 15 5.45 13.81 7.92
N ILE A 16 4.64 13.92 6.86
CA ILE A 16 3.22 14.23 6.96
C ILE A 16 2.43 13.02 6.49
N ASN A 17 1.48 12.57 7.33
CA ASN A 17 0.59 11.46 7.01
C ASN A 17 -0.80 12.00 6.69
N SER A 18 -1.36 11.61 5.55
CA SER A 18 -2.71 12.01 5.16
C SER A 18 -3.44 10.88 4.43
N ILE A 19 -4.77 10.90 4.50
CA ILE A 19 -5.60 10.01 3.68
C ILE A 19 -5.86 10.69 2.34
N GLU A 20 -5.32 10.12 1.27
CA GLU A 20 -5.44 10.63 -0.09
C GLU A 20 -6.29 9.71 -0.95
N LYS A 21 -7.03 10.29 -1.91
CA LYS A 21 -7.59 9.54 -3.03
C LYS A 21 -6.52 9.33 -4.09
N ARG A 22 -6.36 8.07 -4.52
CA ARG A 22 -5.40 7.66 -5.56
C ARG A 22 -6.12 6.91 -6.67
N ASP A 23 -5.65 7.06 -7.91
CA ASP A 23 -6.14 6.21 -9.01
C ASP A 23 -5.33 4.91 -9.07
N ILE A 24 -6.02 3.80 -9.31
CA ILE A 24 -5.43 2.49 -9.58
C ILE A 24 -4.40 2.53 -10.72
N SER A 25 -4.54 3.45 -11.69
CA SER A 25 -3.55 3.62 -12.77
C SER A 25 -2.18 4.11 -12.29
N THR A 26 -2.07 4.62 -11.06
CA THR A 26 -0.81 5.06 -10.46
C THR A 26 -0.07 3.91 -9.75
N LEU A 27 -0.72 2.76 -9.58
CA LEU A 27 -0.08 1.59 -9.00
C LEU A 27 0.96 1.00 -9.98
N PRO A 28 2.05 0.40 -9.46
CA PRO A 28 2.98 -0.34 -10.30
C PRO A 28 2.27 -1.48 -11.04
N ASP A 29 2.68 -1.71 -12.28
CA ASP A 29 2.14 -2.81 -13.08
C ASP A 29 2.68 -4.14 -12.56
N ASN A 30 1.83 -4.87 -11.84
CA ASN A 30 2.12 -6.15 -11.23
C ASN A 30 1.06 -7.20 -11.64
N ASP A 31 1.40 -8.47 -11.49
CA ASP A 31 0.55 -9.60 -11.87
C ASP A 31 -0.75 -9.71 -11.04
N THR A 32 -0.82 -9.02 -9.91
CA THR A 32 -1.90 -9.16 -8.94
C THR A 32 -2.45 -7.81 -8.51
N LEU A 33 -3.78 -7.69 -8.50
CA LEU A 33 -4.50 -6.56 -7.91
C LEU A 33 -5.44 -7.06 -6.82
N VAL A 34 -5.34 -6.49 -5.62
CA VAL A 34 -6.16 -6.86 -4.46
C VAL A 34 -6.99 -5.67 -4.00
N LYS A 35 -8.30 -5.87 -3.84
CA LYS A 35 -9.15 -4.94 -3.09
C LYS A 35 -8.98 -5.24 -1.59
N VAL A 36 -8.07 -4.52 -0.95
CA VAL A 36 -7.77 -4.64 0.47
C VAL A 36 -9.03 -4.35 1.29
N LYS A 37 -9.33 -5.21 2.26
CA LYS A 37 -10.41 -5.03 3.25
C LYS A 37 -9.85 -4.77 4.65
N PHE A 38 -8.72 -5.39 4.97
CA PHE A 38 -8.08 -5.31 6.27
C PHE A 38 -6.57 -5.19 6.10
N SER A 39 -5.95 -4.52 7.07
CA SER A 39 -4.51 -4.47 7.30
C SER A 39 -4.31 -4.56 8.82
N SER A 40 -3.07 -4.59 9.26
CA SER A 40 -2.70 -4.59 10.67
C SER A 40 -1.86 -3.34 10.99
N LEU A 41 -1.58 -3.11 12.27
CA LEU A 41 -0.67 -2.05 12.69
C LEU A 41 0.50 -2.68 13.45
N ASN A 42 1.68 -2.64 12.83
CA ASN A 42 2.91 -3.12 13.45
C ASN A 42 3.85 -1.96 13.77
N TYR A 43 4.86 -2.23 14.59
CA TYR A 43 5.91 -1.26 14.91
C TYR A 43 6.63 -0.74 13.65
N LYS A 44 6.83 -1.61 12.65
CA LYS A 44 7.46 -1.22 11.37
C LYS A 44 6.60 -0.23 10.57
N ASP A 45 5.28 -0.34 10.67
CA ASP A 45 4.37 0.59 9.98
C ASP A 45 4.46 1.98 10.61
N ALA A 46 4.54 2.06 11.94
CA ALA A 46 4.79 3.32 12.64
C ALA A 46 6.14 3.95 12.25
N LEU A 47 7.22 3.15 12.18
CA LEU A 47 8.53 3.63 11.73
C LEU A 47 8.52 4.13 10.27
N SER A 48 7.79 3.44 9.40
CA SER A 48 7.59 3.84 8.00
C SER A 48 6.86 5.19 7.91
N ALA A 49 5.73 5.31 8.62
CA ALA A 49 4.92 6.53 8.65
C ALA A 49 5.60 7.71 9.36
N SER A 50 6.59 7.46 10.23
CA SER A 50 7.35 8.48 10.95
C SER A 50 8.64 8.90 10.25
N GLY A 51 8.93 8.41 9.05
CA GLY A 51 10.08 8.86 8.28
C GLY A 51 11.39 8.10 8.47
N ASN A 52 11.37 6.93 9.11
CA ASN A 52 12.59 6.17 9.35
C ASN A 52 13.21 5.69 8.02
N LYS A 53 14.35 6.29 7.62
CA LYS A 53 15.03 5.99 6.34
C LYS A 53 15.60 4.57 6.25
N GLY A 54 15.72 3.87 7.37
CA GLY A 54 16.05 2.43 7.40
C GLY A 54 14.88 1.53 6.98
N VAL A 55 13.64 2.01 7.12
CA VAL A 55 12.41 1.27 6.75
C VAL A 55 11.84 1.78 5.42
N THR A 56 11.70 3.09 5.25
CA THR A 56 11.14 3.72 4.04
C THR A 56 12.15 4.67 3.42
N ARG A 57 12.54 4.40 2.17
CA ARG A 57 13.59 5.15 1.47
C ARG A 57 13.06 6.21 0.50
N ASN A 58 11.90 5.96 -0.08
CA ASN A 58 11.30 6.80 -1.13
C ASN A 58 9.97 7.35 -0.64
N TYR A 59 9.75 8.65 -0.82
CA TYR A 59 8.49 9.34 -0.55
C TYR A 59 7.96 9.98 -1.85
N PRO A 60 6.64 10.10 -2.06
CA PRO A 60 5.56 9.64 -1.18
C PRO A 60 5.49 8.11 -1.05
N HIS A 61 5.06 7.62 0.11
CA HIS A 61 4.92 6.19 0.39
C HIS A 61 3.55 5.86 0.99
N THR A 62 3.07 4.64 0.75
CA THR A 62 1.89 4.08 1.43
C THR A 62 2.35 3.01 2.43
N PRO A 63 2.39 3.30 3.74
CA PRO A 63 2.75 2.34 4.77
C PRO A 63 1.75 1.19 4.90
N GLY A 64 2.22 0.07 5.46
CA GLY A 64 1.41 -1.13 5.70
C GLY A 64 2.06 -2.37 5.11
N ILE A 65 2.67 -3.20 5.96
CA ILE A 65 3.33 -4.44 5.53
C ILE A 65 2.36 -5.61 5.32
N ASP A 66 1.17 -5.54 5.92
CA ASP A 66 0.15 -6.59 5.84
C ASP A 66 -1.08 -6.13 5.06
N ALA A 67 -1.65 -7.00 4.24
CA ALA A 67 -2.90 -6.75 3.54
C ALA A 67 -3.72 -8.04 3.37
N ALA A 68 -5.02 -7.96 3.67
CA ALA A 68 -5.98 -9.04 3.42
C ALA A 68 -7.19 -8.49 2.67
N GLY A 69 -7.61 -9.17 1.61
CA GLY A 69 -8.65 -8.65 0.73
C GLY A 69 -9.11 -9.62 -0.34
N ILE A 70 -9.85 -9.08 -1.32
CA ILE A 70 -10.40 -9.86 -2.44
C ILE A 70 -9.55 -9.61 -3.68
N MET A 71 -9.12 -10.68 -4.33
CA MET A 71 -8.45 -10.62 -5.63
C MET A 71 -9.36 -9.97 -6.68
N ARG A 72 -8.82 -9.00 -7.43
CA ARG A 72 -9.49 -8.31 -8.54
C ARG A 72 -8.87 -8.62 -9.89
N LYS A 73 -7.57 -8.90 -9.92
CA LYS A 73 -6.82 -9.31 -11.11
C LYS A 73 -5.74 -10.31 -10.67
N LEU A 74 -5.56 -11.36 -11.45
CA LEU A 74 -4.48 -12.32 -11.31
C LEU A 74 -3.98 -12.69 -12.71
N GLN A 75 -2.69 -12.50 -12.96
CA GLN A 75 -1.99 -12.92 -14.18
C GLN A 75 -0.94 -14.00 -13.89
N ALA A 76 -0.66 -14.28 -12.61
CA ALA A 76 0.30 -15.30 -12.22
C ALA A 76 -0.28 -16.72 -12.37
N LYS A 77 0.53 -17.64 -12.90
CA LYS A 77 0.17 -19.05 -13.14
C LYS A 77 0.04 -19.90 -11.87
N ILE A 78 0.46 -19.38 -10.71
CA ILE A 78 0.65 -20.17 -9.47
C ILE A 78 -0.62 -20.20 -8.60
N PHE A 79 -1.52 -19.23 -8.75
CA PHE A 79 -2.81 -19.23 -8.04
C PHE A 79 -3.90 -19.79 -8.94
N LYS A 80 -4.49 -20.91 -8.53
CA LYS A 80 -5.75 -21.39 -9.12
C LYS A 80 -6.89 -20.67 -8.41
N LEU A 81 -7.58 -19.78 -9.11
CA LEU A 81 -8.75 -19.09 -8.57
C LEU A 81 -9.90 -20.10 -8.49
N GLU A 82 -10.04 -20.82 -7.38
CA GLU A 82 -11.27 -21.57 -7.08
C GLU A 82 -12.22 -20.64 -6.32
N MET A 83 -13.01 -19.87 -7.07
CA MET A 83 -14.18 -19.17 -6.52
C MET A 83 -15.35 -20.16 -6.53
N ARG A 84 -15.82 -20.55 -5.34
CA ARG A 84 -17.17 -21.10 -5.15
C ARG A 84 -18.11 -19.96 -4.77
#